data_AF-A0AA92UXL8-F1
#
_entry.id   AF-A0AA92UXL8-F1
#
_cell.length_a   1.000
_cell.length_b   1.000
_cell.length_c   1.000
_cell.angle_alpha   90.00
_cell.angle_beta   90.00
_cell.angle_gamma   90.00
#
_symmetry.space_group_name_H-M   'P 1'
#
loop_
_entity.id
_entity.type
_entity.pdbx_description
1 polymer ?
#
loop_
_entity_poly.entity_id
_entity_poly.type
_entity_poly.pdbx_seq_one_letter_code
_entity_poly.pdbx_strand_id
1 'polypeptide(L)'
;MKKIILFLLAILYVGICKAQLSVADCKYVLEIFCRNYYGSCFDGKTYVPNTIIITSVGIDQNSGGTFVSGLHSYQGQYIPFRGRKTHTNVQFNAVIVRQPKRDYVVFNKWYEPDMLNRKGGWETGQRLITYK
;
A
#
# COMPACT_ATOMS: atom_id res chain seq x y z
N MET A 1 0.19 -45.78 9.68
CA MET A 1 1.37 -44.99 9.22
C MET A 1 1.11 -44.13 7.99
N LYS A 2 0.53 -44.65 6.89
CA LYS A 2 0.21 -43.84 5.68
C LYS A 2 -0.73 -42.63 5.92
N LYS A 3 -1.71 -42.74 6.84
CA LYS A 3 -2.65 -41.65 7.15
C LYS A 3 -2.02 -40.46 7.88
N ILE A 4 -0.98 -40.69 8.69
CA ILE A 4 -0.24 -39.65 9.42
C ILE A 4 0.67 -38.88 8.46
N ILE A 5 1.29 -39.58 7.49
CA ILE A 5 2.12 -38.98 6.44
C ILE A 5 1.30 -38.07 5.52
N LEU A 6 0.06 -38.48 5.16
CA LEU A 6 -0.86 -37.66 4.37
C LEU A 6 -1.31 -36.39 5.12
N PHE A 7 -1.53 -36.46 6.44
CA PHE A 7 -1.84 -35.29 7.25
C PHE A 7 -0.67 -34.31 7.36
N LEU A 8 0.56 -34.81 7.52
CA LEU A 8 1.78 -34.00 7.55
C LEU A 8 2.07 -33.33 6.19
N LEU A 9 1.80 -34.02 5.07
CA LEU A 9 1.90 -33.43 3.72
C LEU A 9 0.85 -32.34 3.48
N ALA A 10 -0.38 -32.51 3.99
CA ALA A 10 -1.40 -31.47 3.92
C ALA A 10 -1.03 -30.24 4.77
N ILE A 11 -0.44 -30.43 5.95
CA ILE A 11 0.05 -29.32 6.80
C ILE A 11 1.27 -28.64 6.15
N LEU A 12 2.14 -29.37 5.46
CA LEU A 12 3.23 -28.77 4.66
C LEU A 12 2.70 -27.99 3.45
N TYR A 13 1.60 -28.43 2.83
CA TYR A 13 0.98 -27.74 1.69
C TYR A 13 0.18 -26.49 2.12
N VAL A 14 -0.35 -26.49 3.34
CA VAL A 14 -0.93 -25.30 4.01
C VAL A 14 0.17 -24.39 4.60
N GLY A 15 1.41 -24.89 4.69
CA GLY A 15 2.57 -24.23 5.31
C GLY A 15 3.24 -23.14 4.48
N ILE A 16 2.69 -22.73 3.34
CA ILE A 16 3.02 -21.43 2.73
C ILE A 16 1.96 -20.42 3.14
N CYS A 17 1.67 -20.33 4.44
CA CYS A 17 1.11 -19.11 5.00
C CYS A 17 2.12 -18.01 4.68
N LYS A 18 1.85 -17.20 3.65
CA LYS A 18 2.60 -15.96 3.43
C LYS A 18 2.45 -15.16 4.71
N ALA A 19 3.51 -15.12 5.51
CA ALA A 19 3.47 -14.47 6.82
C ALA A 19 3.08 -13.00 6.62
N GLN A 20 2.11 -12.55 7.41
CA GLN A 20 1.77 -11.14 7.49
C GLN A 20 3.04 -10.34 7.85
N LEU A 21 3.33 -9.29 7.10
CA LEU A 21 4.46 -8.41 7.40
C LEU A 21 4.24 -7.68 8.74
N SER A 22 5.33 -7.34 9.41
CA SER A 22 5.27 -6.48 10.59
C SER A 22 4.81 -5.07 10.20
N VAL A 23 4.29 -4.30 11.17
CA VAL A 23 3.91 -2.90 10.96
C VAL A 23 5.11 -2.07 10.45
N ALA A 24 6.31 -2.32 11.00
CA ALA A 24 7.53 -1.63 10.60
C ALA A 24 7.93 -1.94 9.14
N ASP A 25 7.87 -3.22 8.74
CA ASP A 25 8.14 -3.62 7.36
C ASP A 25 7.11 -3.02 6.40
N CYS A 26 5.83 -3.06 6.76
CA CYS A 26 4.78 -2.41 5.97
C CYS A 26 5.09 -0.92 5.76
N LYS A 27 5.43 -0.21 6.83
CA LYS A 27 5.76 1.23 6.74
C LYS A 27 6.95 1.47 5.83
N TYR A 28 8.01 0.67 5.96
CA TYR A 28 9.19 0.78 5.12
C TYR A 28 8.88 0.57 3.62
N VAL A 29 8.15 -0.50 3.29
CA VAL A 29 7.74 -0.83 1.92
C VAL A 29 6.86 0.27 1.33
N LEU A 30 5.88 0.76 2.08
CA LEU A 30 4.97 1.81 1.64
C LEU A 30 5.66 3.17 1.50
N GLU A 31 6.63 3.50 2.35
CA GLU A 31 7.46 4.70 2.18
C GLU A 31 8.24 4.65 0.87
N ILE A 32 8.85 3.51 0.53
CA ILE A 32 9.56 3.33 -0.74
C ILE A 32 8.59 3.44 -1.91
N PHE A 33 7.41 2.81 -1.82
CA PHE A 33 6.38 2.90 -2.85
C PHE A 33 6.01 4.37 -3.13
N CYS A 34 5.63 5.08 -2.06
CA CYS A 34 5.13 6.44 -2.18
C CYS A 34 6.23 7.43 -2.60
N ARG A 35 7.48 7.26 -2.17
CA ARG A 35 8.57 8.16 -2.60
C ARG A 35 8.90 8.00 -4.08
N ASN A 36 8.89 6.78 -4.59
CA ASN A 36 9.41 6.48 -5.92
C ASN A 36 8.32 6.46 -7.01
N TYR A 37 7.09 6.09 -6.66
CA TYR A 37 6.06 5.79 -7.66
C TYR A 37 4.80 6.63 -7.56
N TYR A 38 4.62 7.41 -6.49
CA TYR A 38 3.36 8.12 -6.23
C TYR A 38 2.95 9.05 -7.37
N GLY A 39 3.87 9.87 -7.90
CA GLY A 39 3.56 10.75 -9.02
C GLY A 39 3.19 10.00 -10.31
N SER A 40 3.75 8.81 -10.52
CA SER A 40 3.40 7.96 -11.66
C SER A 40 2.09 7.20 -11.49
N CYS A 41 1.64 7.03 -10.24
CA CYS A 41 0.41 6.34 -9.88
C CYS A 41 -0.77 7.30 -9.73
N PHE A 42 -0.50 8.54 -9.33
CA PHE A 42 -1.51 9.55 -9.00
C PHE A 42 -1.11 10.85 -9.67
N ASP A 43 -1.55 11.01 -10.91
CA ASP A 43 -1.10 12.10 -11.78
C ASP A 43 -1.28 13.47 -11.13
N GLY A 44 -0.28 14.33 -11.32
CA GLY A 44 -0.18 15.66 -10.72
C GLY A 44 0.07 15.70 -9.21
N LYS A 45 0.10 14.57 -8.50
CA LYS A 45 0.20 14.52 -7.02
C LYS A 45 1.58 14.06 -6.57
N THR A 46 2.01 14.55 -5.41
CA THR A 46 3.35 14.26 -4.87
C THR A 46 3.23 13.84 -3.41
N TYR A 47 3.81 12.69 -3.07
CA TYR A 47 3.83 12.21 -1.70
C TYR A 47 4.64 13.14 -0.78
N VAL A 48 4.18 13.34 0.45
CA VAL A 48 4.97 14.01 1.51
C VAL A 48 5.67 12.93 2.35
N PRO A 49 7.01 12.81 2.27
CA PRO A 49 7.75 11.73 2.94
C PRO A 49 7.56 11.66 4.45
N ASN A 50 7.68 10.45 5.02
CA ASN A 50 7.59 10.18 6.46
C ASN A 50 6.23 10.49 7.11
N THR A 51 5.16 10.59 6.32
CA THR A 51 3.82 10.91 6.84
C THR A 51 2.91 9.69 6.96
N ILE A 52 3.39 8.49 6.62
CA ILE A 52 2.60 7.26 6.79
C ILE A 52 2.43 6.93 8.28
N ILE A 53 1.17 6.86 8.69
CA ILE A 53 0.69 6.36 9.98
C ILE A 53 -0.15 5.12 9.70
N ILE A 54 0.29 3.95 10.17
CA ILE A 54 -0.45 2.70 10.01
C ILE A 54 -1.41 2.55 11.20
N THR A 55 -2.68 2.34 10.92
CA THR A 55 -3.72 2.12 11.94
C THR A 55 -4.14 0.66 12.04
N SER A 56 -4.01 -0.12 10.96
CA SER A 56 -4.32 -1.55 10.97
C SER A 56 -3.44 -2.32 9.98
N VAL A 57 -3.11 -3.56 10.37
CA VAL A 57 -2.45 -4.55 9.52
C VAL A 57 -3.20 -5.87 9.68
N GLY A 58 -3.46 -6.54 8.56
CA GLY A 58 -4.16 -7.81 8.51
C GLY A 58 -3.69 -8.66 7.33
N ILE A 59 -4.31 -9.83 7.17
CA ILE A 59 -4.13 -10.67 5.99
C ILE A 59 -5.25 -10.35 5.01
N ASP A 60 -4.89 -10.01 3.77
CA ASP A 60 -5.86 -9.90 2.68
C ASP A 60 -6.30 -11.30 2.25
N GLN A 61 -7.59 -11.59 2.38
CA GLN A 61 -8.14 -12.94 2.13
C GLN A 61 -8.09 -13.35 0.66
N ASN A 62 -8.03 -12.39 -0.26
CA ASN A 62 -8.06 -12.66 -1.70
C ASN A 62 -6.67 -13.01 -2.25
N SER A 63 -5.65 -12.26 -1.85
CA SER A 63 -4.27 -12.43 -2.34
C SER A 63 -3.36 -13.23 -1.41
N GLY A 64 -3.77 -13.42 -0.15
CA GLY A 64 -2.91 -13.89 0.93
C GLY A 64 -1.77 -12.90 1.26
N GLY A 65 -1.87 -11.66 0.77
CA GLY A 65 -0.93 -10.58 1.05
C GLY A 65 -1.18 -9.92 2.41
N THR A 66 -0.34 -8.95 2.76
CA THR A 66 -0.54 -8.12 3.94
C THR A 66 -1.43 -6.94 3.58
N PHE A 67 -2.63 -6.88 4.13
CA PHE A 67 -3.49 -5.72 4.09
C PHE A 67 -3.01 -4.69 5.12
N VAL A 68 -2.98 -3.42 4.72
CA VAL A 68 -2.58 -2.29 5.56
C VAL A 68 -3.58 -1.16 5.36
N SER A 69 -4.02 -0.53 6.44
CA SER A 69 -4.75 0.74 6.35
C SER A 69 -4.16 1.78 7.27
N GLY A 70 -4.38 3.05 6.94
CA GLY A 70 -3.75 4.13 7.64
C GLY A 70 -4.01 5.49 7.02
N LEU A 71 -3.13 6.43 7.38
CA LEU A 71 -3.14 7.81 6.92
C LEU A 71 -1.80 8.17 6.29
N HIS A 72 -1.82 9.02 5.26
CA HIS A 72 -0.63 9.61 4.65
C HIS A 72 -0.93 11.06 4.24
N SER A 73 0.11 11.80 3.86
CA SER A 73 -0.04 13.17 3.35
C SER A 73 0.53 13.29 1.93
N TYR A 74 -0.04 14.19 1.14
CA TYR A 74 0.42 14.48 -0.23
C TYR A 74 0.13 15.92 -0.63
N GLN A 75 0.88 16.42 -1.61
CA GLN A 75 0.56 17.66 -2.31
C GLN A 75 -0.28 17.34 -3.54
N GLY A 76 -1.39 18.07 -3.71
CA GLY A 76 -2.25 17.98 -4.88
C GLY A 76 -1.62 18.59 -6.13
N GLN A 77 -2.43 18.65 -7.18
CA GLN A 77 -2.04 19.22 -8.46
C GLN A 77 -1.65 20.70 -8.31
N TYR A 78 -0.61 21.11 -9.05
CA TYR A 78 -0.26 22.51 -9.17
C TYR A 78 -1.30 23.24 -10.00
N ILE A 79 -1.84 24.32 -9.46
CA ILE A 79 -2.77 25.20 -10.16
C ILE A 79 -2.08 26.57 -10.34
N PRO A 80 -1.99 27.08 -11.58
CA PRO A 80 -1.42 28.41 -11.84
C PRO A 80 -2.05 29.46 -10.93
N PHE A 81 -1.22 30.34 -10.38
CA PHE A 81 -1.60 31.43 -9.46
C PHE A 81 -2.20 30.99 -8.10
N ARG A 82 -2.41 29.69 -7.87
CA ARG A 82 -2.93 29.15 -6.59
C ARG A 82 -1.97 28.19 -5.89
N GLY A 83 -0.95 27.71 -6.59
CA GLY A 83 0.04 26.78 -6.03
C GLY A 83 -0.52 25.37 -5.87
N ARG A 84 -0.01 24.64 -4.87
CA ARG A 84 -0.43 23.27 -4.52
C ARG A 84 -1.11 23.28 -3.16
N LYS A 85 -2.21 22.55 -3.03
CA LYS A 85 -2.82 22.26 -1.72
C LYS A 85 -2.11 21.05 -1.10
N THR A 86 -1.67 21.18 0.14
CA THR A 86 -1.23 20.03 0.93
C THR A 86 -2.44 19.38 1.58
N HIS A 87 -2.59 18.07 1.39
CA HIS A 87 -3.59 17.25 2.04
C HIS A 87 -2.91 16.41 3.12
N THR A 88 -3.34 16.57 4.36
CA THR A 88 -2.75 15.93 5.53
C THR A 88 -3.67 14.87 6.10
N ASN A 89 -3.10 13.77 6.59
CA ASN A 89 -3.85 12.70 7.26
C ASN A 89 -4.98 12.12 6.41
N VAL A 90 -4.72 11.92 5.12
CA VAL A 90 -5.68 11.34 4.17
C VAL A 90 -5.64 9.83 4.27
N GLN A 91 -6.81 9.20 4.22
CA GLN A 91 -6.94 7.75 4.33
C GLN A 91 -6.28 7.02 3.16
N PHE A 92 -5.66 5.89 3.47
CA PHE A 92 -5.27 4.89 2.48
C PHE A 92 -5.59 3.48 2.98
N ASN A 93 -5.67 2.56 2.02
CA ASN A 93 -5.50 1.15 2.25
C ASN A 93 -4.57 0.57 1.18
N ALA A 94 -3.85 -0.49 1.52
CA ALA A 94 -2.90 -1.11 0.62
C ALA A 94 -2.86 -2.62 0.83
N VAL A 95 -2.47 -3.34 -0.22
CA VAL A 95 -2.13 -4.76 -0.16
C VAL A 95 -0.70 -4.92 -0.62
N ILE A 96 0.11 -5.57 0.22
CA ILE A 96 1.52 -5.88 -0.05
C ILE A 96 1.64 -7.39 -0.24
N VAL A 97 2.02 -7.80 -1.45
CA VAL A 97 2.31 -9.20 -1.76
C VAL A 97 3.83 -9.37 -1.87
N ARG A 98 4.42 -9.93 -0.81
CA ARG A 98 5.85 -10.28 -0.77
C ARG A 98 6.18 -11.36 -1.79
N GLN A 99 7.18 -11.10 -2.62
CA GLN A 99 7.76 -12.03 -3.58
C GLN A 99 9.27 -12.20 -3.31
N PRO A 100 9.94 -13.21 -3.86
CA PRO A 100 11.40 -13.32 -3.75
C PRO A 100 12.08 -12.05 -4.32
N LYS A 101 12.74 -11.29 -3.43
CA LYS A 101 13.51 -10.05 -3.72
C LYS A 101 12.69 -8.80 -4.09
N ARG A 102 11.36 -8.86 -4.14
CA ARG A 102 10.51 -7.74 -4.59
C ARG A 102 9.17 -7.75 -3.86
N ASP A 103 8.54 -6.59 -3.73
CA ASP A 103 7.19 -6.46 -3.18
C ASP A 103 6.25 -5.89 -4.23
N TYR A 104 5.14 -6.58 -4.49
CA TYR A 104 4.06 -6.01 -5.28
C TYR A 104 3.11 -5.26 -4.36
N VAL A 105 2.88 -3.98 -4.65
CA VAL A 105 2.02 -3.12 -3.84
C VAL A 105 0.87 -2.61 -4.68
N VAL A 106 -0.34 -2.80 -4.16
CA VAL A 106 -1.55 -2.10 -4.57
C VAL A 106 -1.85 -1.09 -3.48
N PHE A 107 -1.86 0.20 -3.81
CA PHE A 107 -2.08 1.30 -2.90
C PHE A 107 -3.32 2.08 -3.33
N ASN A 108 -4.34 2.07 -2.49
CA ASN A 108 -5.56 2.84 -2.68
C ASN A 108 -5.52 4.04 -1.74
N LYS A 109 -5.62 5.24 -2.28
CA LYS A 109 -5.71 6.45 -1.48
C LYS A 109 -7.07 7.09 -1.64
N TRP A 110 -7.57 7.69 -0.57
CA TRP A 110 -8.64 8.66 -0.69
C TRP A 110 -8.09 9.92 -1.34
N TYR A 111 -8.85 10.45 -2.28
CA TYR A 111 -8.67 11.76 -2.85
C TYR A 111 -9.74 12.65 -2.25
N GLU A 112 -9.32 13.73 -1.60
CA GLU A 112 -10.25 14.72 -1.10
C GLU A 112 -10.63 15.67 -2.21
N PRO A 113 -11.85 16.23 -2.20
CA PRO A 113 -12.20 17.34 -3.08
C PRO A 113 -11.12 18.44 -3.06
N ASP A 114 -10.80 18.95 -4.24
CA ASP A 114 -9.88 20.05 -4.41
C ASP A 114 -10.50 21.17 -5.26
N MET A 115 -9.65 22.07 -5.73
CA MET A 115 -10.06 23.23 -6.52
C MET A 115 -10.55 22.87 -7.94
N LEU A 116 -10.33 21.64 -8.40
CA LEU A 116 -10.72 21.12 -9.72
C LEU A 116 -11.88 20.12 -9.61
N ASN A 117 -11.87 19.27 -8.59
CA ASN A 117 -12.89 18.25 -8.40
C ASN A 117 -13.69 18.46 -7.10
N ARG A 118 -15.02 18.57 -7.25
CA ARG A 118 -15.95 18.79 -6.13
C ARG A 118 -16.29 17.53 -5.32
N LYS A 119 -15.85 16.36 -5.76
CA LYS A 119 -16.13 15.08 -5.11
C LYS A 119 -14.82 14.35 -4.84
N GLY A 120 -14.74 13.73 -3.66
CA GLY A 120 -13.66 12.82 -3.31
C GLY A 120 -13.90 11.43 -3.87
N GLY A 121 -12.86 10.61 -3.89
CA GLY A 121 -12.93 9.25 -4.42
C GLY A 121 -11.70 8.43 -4.10
N TRP A 122 -11.78 7.12 -4.29
CA TRP A 122 -10.62 6.25 -4.18
C TRP A 122 -9.84 6.25 -5.49
N GLU A 123 -8.54 6.49 -5.42
CA GLU A 123 -7.59 6.32 -6.54
C GLU A 123 -6.68 5.12 -6.23
N THR A 124 -6.44 4.27 -7.22
CA THR A 124 -5.59 3.07 -7.10
C THR A 124 -4.29 3.22 -7.87
N GLY A 125 -3.17 2.99 -7.20
CA GLY A 125 -1.84 2.88 -7.78
C GLY A 125 -1.26 1.50 -7.52
N GLN A 126 -0.60 0.89 -8.52
CA GLN A 126 0.02 -0.42 -8.33
C GLN A 126 1.39 -0.51 -8.99
N ARG A 127 2.37 -1.05 -8.26
CA ARG A 127 3.75 -1.25 -8.75
C ARG A 127 4.42 -2.43 -8.08
N LEU A 128 5.36 -3.01 -8.82
CA LEU A 128 6.38 -3.89 -8.27
C LEU A 128 7.55 -3.03 -7.77
N ILE A 129 7.82 -3.08 -6.48
CA ILE A 129 8.91 -2.34 -5.85
C ILE A 129 10.22 -3.08 -6.10
N THR A 130 11.19 -2.31 -6.61
CA THR A 130 12.59 -2.72 -6.69
C THR A 130 13.36 -2.01 -5.59
N TYR A 131 13.98 -2.78 -4.70
CA TYR A 131 14.95 -2.28 -3.74
C TYR A 131 16.28 -2.09 -4.48
N LYS A 132 16.80 -0.87 -4.47
CA LYS A 132 18.14 -0.57 -4.99
C LYS A 132 19.17 -0.80 -3.89
#